data_AF-A0A3D5CYN4-F1
#
_entry.id   AF-A0A3D5CYN4-F1
#
_cell.length_a   1.000
_cell.length_b   1.000
_cell.length_c   1.000
_cell.angle_alpha   90.00
_cell.angle_beta   90.00
_cell.angle_gamma   90.00
#
_symmetry.space_group_name_H-M   'P 1'
#
loop_
_entity.id
_entity.type
_entity.pdbx_description
1 polymer ?
#
loop_
_entity_poly.entity_id
_entity_poly.type
_entity_poly.pdbx_seq_one_letter_code
_entity_poly.pdbx_strand_id
1 'polypeptide(L)'
;REAVPTIKALRDQIDTVRKAELEKALKLLQKGESPEKTLEALSNALTNKFLHGPSHALNNSQGDAHAHMEHLVKQLFQIKE
;
A
#
# COMPACT_ATOMS: atom_id res chain seq x y z
N ARG A 1 8.63 23.95 2.17
CA ARG A 1 8.38 23.61 0.75
C ARG A 1 9.12 22.35 0.28
N GLU A 2 10.08 21.83 1.04
CA GLU A 2 10.95 20.71 0.62
C GLU A 2 10.27 19.33 0.56
N ALA A 3 9.18 19.10 1.30
CA ALA A 3 8.47 17.82 1.27
C ALA A 3 7.55 17.64 0.05
N VAL A 4 7.28 18.70 -0.72
CA VAL A 4 6.31 18.66 -1.83
C VAL A 4 6.71 17.66 -2.94
N PRO A 5 7.98 17.62 -3.40
CA PRO A 5 8.41 16.61 -4.38
C PRO A 5 8.23 15.17 -3.86
N THR A 6 8.57 14.93 -2.59
CA THR A 6 8.42 13.61 -1.96
C THR A 6 6.95 13.18 -1.87
N ILE A 7 6.06 14.10 -1.45
CA ILE A 7 4.62 13.84 -1.38
C ILE A 7 4.06 13.55 -2.78
N LYS A 8 4.53 14.28 -3.81
CA LYS A 8 4.11 14.03 -5.19
C LYS A 8 4.57 12.65 -5.67
N ALA A 9 5.85 12.32 -5.49
CA ALA A 9 6.39 11.03 -5.88
C ALA A 9 5.67 9.86 -5.18
N LEU A 10 5.37 10.01 -3.88
CA LEU A 10 4.58 9.02 -3.14
C LEU A 10 3.19 8.83 -3.75
N ARG A 11 2.48 9.92 -4.06
CA ARG A 11 1.15 9.85 -4.68
C ARG A 11 1.20 9.21 -6.06
N ASP A 12 2.18 9.58 -6.88
CA ASP A 12 2.33 9.05 -8.24
C ASP A 12 2.63 7.53 -8.23
N GLN A 13 3.47 7.08 -7.29
CA GLN A 13 3.76 5.66 -7.09
C GLN A 13 2.50 4.88 -6.70
N ILE A 14 1.73 5.39 -5.74
CA ILE A 14 0.50 4.77 -5.28
C ILE A 14 -0.60 4.77 -6.36
N ASP A 15 -0.72 5.86 -7.12
CA ASP A 15 -1.69 5.97 -8.21
C ASP A 15 -1.42 4.94 -9.32
N THR A 16 -0.15 4.67 -9.59
CA THR A 16 0.27 3.62 -10.53
C THR A 16 -0.20 2.24 -10.09
N VAL A 17 -0.02 1.90 -8.81
CA VAL A 17 -0.52 0.63 -8.24
C VAL A 17 -2.04 0.57 -8.34
N ARG A 18 -2.74 1.65 -7.96
CA ARG A 18 -4.21 1.71 -8.02
C ARG A 18 -4.74 1.45 -9.43
N LYS A 19 -4.15 2.10 -10.45
CA LYS A 19 -4.54 1.92 -11.85
C LYS A 19 -4.34 0.48 -12.32
N ALA A 20 -3.21 -0.14 -11.99
CA ALA A 20 -2.92 -1.51 -12.37
C ALA A 20 -3.91 -2.51 -11.76
N GLU A 21 -4.25 -2.37 -10.47
CA GLU A 21 -5.22 -3.27 -9.83
C GLU A 21 -6.66 -3.02 -10.34
N LEU A 22 -7.02 -1.77 -10.61
CA LEU A 22 -8.31 -1.44 -11.24
C LEU A 22 -8.44 -2.08 -12.62
N GLU A 23 -7.40 -2.02 -13.44
CA GLU A 23 -7.42 -2.65 -14.77
C GLU A 23 -7.62 -4.17 -14.67
N LYS A 24 -6.97 -4.83 -13.70
CA LYS A 24 -7.19 -6.27 -13.45
C LYS A 24 -8.63 -6.55 -13.03
N ALA A 25 -9.18 -5.74 -12.13
CA ALA A 25 -10.57 -5.87 -11.69
C ALA A 25 -11.56 -5.72 -12.86
N LEU A 26 -11.37 -4.71 -13.71
CA LEU A 26 -12.19 -4.52 -14.91
C LEU A 26 -12.13 -5.72 -15.86
N LYS A 27 -10.94 -6.32 -16.04
CA LYS A 27 -10.79 -7.55 -16.84
C LYS A 27 -11.52 -8.75 -16.25
N LEU A 28 -11.61 -8.87 -14.92
CA LEU A 28 -12.38 -9.92 -14.27
C LEU A 28 -13.88 -9.74 -14.51
N LEU A 29 -14.40 -8.51 -14.34
CA LEU A 29 -15.79 -8.19 -14.64
C LEU A 29 -16.16 -8.50 -16.10
N GLN A 30 -15.31 -8.13 -17.05
CA GLN A 30 -15.51 -8.42 -18.47
C GLN A 30 -15.53 -9.93 -18.78
N LYS A 31 -14.88 -10.74 -17.95
CA LYS A 31 -14.90 -12.21 -18.05
C LYS A 31 -16.13 -12.83 -17.37
N GLY A 32 -17.01 -12.04 -16.79
CA GLY A 32 -18.23 -12.49 -16.12
C GLY A 32 -18.03 -12.89 -14.65
N GLU A 33 -16.91 -12.50 -14.03
CA GLU A 33 -16.77 -12.69 -12.58
C GLU A 33 -17.78 -11.85 -11.80
N SER A 34 -18.18 -12.37 -10.63
CA SER A 34 -19.10 -11.65 -9.75
C SER A 34 -18.50 -10.29 -9.34
N PRO A 35 -19.30 -9.20 -9.36
CA PRO A 35 -18.86 -7.90 -8.89
C PRO A 35 -18.35 -7.92 -7.46
N GLU A 36 -19.02 -8.65 -6.57
CA GLU A 36 -18.66 -8.79 -5.15
C GLU A 36 -17.27 -9.40 -5.00
N LYS A 37 -17.02 -10.55 -5.67
CA LYS A 37 -15.71 -11.21 -5.66
C LYS A 37 -14.61 -10.33 -6.24
N THR A 38 -14.92 -9.61 -7.31
CA THR A 38 -13.94 -8.73 -7.97
C THR A 38 -13.55 -7.54 -7.09
N LEU A 39 -14.53 -6.92 -6.43
CA LEU A 39 -14.29 -5.81 -5.51
C LEU A 39 -13.51 -6.27 -4.27
N GLU A 40 -13.81 -7.45 -3.74
CA GLU A 40 -13.04 -8.04 -2.64
C GLU A 40 -11.59 -8.31 -3.05
N ALA A 41 -11.38 -8.88 -4.25
CA ALA A 41 -10.03 -9.11 -4.78
C ALA A 41 -9.26 -7.80 -4.96
N LEU A 42 -9.88 -6.75 -5.51
CA LEU A 42 -9.29 -5.42 -5.64
C LEU A 42 -8.92 -4.82 -4.27
N SER A 43 -9.84 -4.88 -3.32
CA SER A 43 -9.65 -4.36 -1.95
C SER A 43 -8.46 -5.04 -1.26
N ASN A 44 -8.40 -6.37 -1.32
CA ASN A 44 -7.32 -7.17 -0.76
C ASN A 44 -5.98 -6.89 -1.45
N ALA A 45 -5.98 -6.82 -2.79
CA ALA A 45 -4.77 -6.54 -3.55
C ALA A 45 -4.17 -5.17 -3.21
N LEU A 46 -5.00 -4.13 -3.13
CA LEU A 46 -4.56 -2.80 -2.74
C LEU A 46 -4.00 -2.82 -1.32
N THR A 47 -4.75 -3.34 -0.35
CA THR A 47 -4.31 -3.41 1.06
C THR A 47 -2.94 -4.09 1.18
N ASN A 48 -2.78 -5.25 0.56
CA ASN A 48 -1.51 -5.98 0.59
C ASN A 48 -0.36 -5.21 -0.06
N LYS A 49 -0.61 -4.54 -1.20
CA LYS A 49 0.43 -3.75 -1.89
C LYS A 49 0.83 -2.51 -1.09
N PHE A 50 -0.10 -1.85 -0.42
CA PHE A 50 0.19 -0.72 0.47
C PHE A 50 1.00 -1.14 1.70
N LEU A 51 0.65 -2.28 2.32
CA LEU A 51 1.31 -2.75 3.54
C LEU A 51 2.68 -3.39 3.29
N HIS A 52 2.94 -3.90 2.08
CA HIS A 52 4.19 -4.57 1.76
C HIS A 52 5.43 -3.72 2.08
N GLY A 53 5.45 -2.44 1.70
CA GLY A 53 6.60 -1.55 1.92
C GLY A 53 6.95 -1.40 3.41
N PRO A 54 6.02 -0.89 4.25
CA PRO A 54 6.23 -0.77 5.70
C PRO A 54 6.54 -2.10 6.39
N SER A 55 5.79 -3.17 6.09
CA SER A 55 6.03 -4.48 6.71
C SER A 55 7.41 -5.04 6.33
N HIS A 56 7.82 -4.88 5.07
CA HIS A 56 9.15 -5.28 4.64
C HIS A 56 10.25 -4.46 5.32
N ALA A 57 10.08 -3.14 5.46
CA ALA A 57 11.05 -2.29 6.15
C ALA A 57 11.22 -2.70 7.63
N LEU A 58 10.12 -3.00 8.33
CA LEU A 58 10.16 -3.49 9.70
C LEU A 58 10.86 -4.85 9.79
N ASN A 59 10.42 -5.83 9.00
CA ASN A 59 10.94 -7.20 9.04
C ASN A 59 12.45 -7.31 8.72
N ASN A 60 13.01 -6.35 7.97
CA ASN A 60 14.42 -6.35 7.60
C ASN A 60 15.29 -5.40 8.45
N SER A 61 14.70 -4.69 9.42
CA SER A 61 15.43 -3.83 10.35
C SER A 61 15.83 -4.60 11.61
N GLN A 62 16.97 -4.24 12.23
CA GLN A 62 17.51 -4.92 13.42
C GLN A 62 18.07 -3.90 14.42
N GLY A 63 18.10 -4.27 15.71
CA GLY A 63 18.67 -3.44 16.79
C GLY A 63 18.01 -2.06 16.89
N ASP A 64 18.79 -1.02 17.16
CA ASP A 64 18.29 0.36 17.31
C ASP A 64 17.56 0.88 16.06
N ALA A 65 17.98 0.43 14.87
CA ALA A 65 17.32 0.77 13.61
C ALA A 65 15.89 0.18 13.54
N HIS A 66 15.65 -0.98 14.17
CA HIS A 66 14.33 -1.58 14.28
C HIS A 66 13.39 -0.74 15.14
N ALA A 67 13.84 -0.37 16.34
CA ALA A 67 13.05 0.48 17.25
C ALA A 67 12.69 1.83 16.60
N HIS A 68 13.62 2.42 15.86
CA HIS A 68 13.35 3.65 15.11
C HIS A 68 12.34 3.44 13.98
N MET A 69 12.48 2.37 13.19
CA MET A 69 11.54 2.04 12.11
C MET A 69 10.13 1.77 12.66
N GLU A 70 10.03 1.03 13.76
CA GLU A 70 8.77 0.74 14.44
C GLU A 70 8.08 2.03 14.89
N HIS A 71 8.82 2.94 15.52
CA HIS A 71 8.29 4.24 15.91
C HIS A 71 7.77 5.05 14.70
N LEU A 72 8.55 5.11 13.62
CA LEU A 72 8.15 5.82 12.40
C LEU A 72 6.89 5.22 11.77
N VAL A 73 6.78 3.89 11.68
CA VAL A 73 5.60 3.23 11.13
C VAL A 73 4.37 3.52 11.99
N LYS A 74 4.49 3.45 13.32
CA LYS A 74 3.39 3.82 14.24
C LYS A 74 2.92 5.25 14.02
N GLN A 75 3.85 6.20 13.85
CA GLN A 75 3.52 7.60 13.56
C GLN A 75 2.85 7.78 12.19
N LEU A 76 3.41 7.17 11.13
CA LEU A 76 2.89 7.31 9.76
C LEU A 76 1.50 6.73 9.60
N PHE A 77 1.20 5.60 10.26
CA PHE A 77 -0.08 4.90 10.19
C PHE A 77 -1.03 5.21 11.35
N GLN A 78 -0.64 6.11 12.26
CA GLN A 78 -1.43 6.49 13.45
C GLN A 78 -1.87 5.28 14.29
N ILE A 79 -0.99 4.27 14.40
CA ILE A 79 -1.24 3.07 15.19
C ILE A 79 -1.08 3.47 16.66
N LYS A 80 -2.16 3.32 17.43
CA LYS A 80 -2.11 3.43 18.89
C LYS A 80 -1.74 2.07 19.43
N GLU A 81 -0.74 2.03 20.31
CA GLU A 81 -0.40 0.83 21.11
C GLU A 81 -1.65 0.24 21.75
#